data_AF-A0A6P0J007-F1
#
_entry.id   AF-A0A6P0J007-F1
#
_cell.length_a   1.000
_cell.length_b   1.000
_cell.length_c   1.000
_cell.angle_alpha   90.00
_cell.angle_beta   90.00
_cell.angle_gamma   90.00
#
_symmetry.space_group_name_H-M   'P 1'
#
loop_
_entity.id
_entity.type
_entity.pdbx_description
1 polymer ?
#
loop_
_entity_poly.entity_id
_entity_poly.type
_entity_poly.pdbx_seq_one_letter_code
_entity_poly.pdbx_strand_id
1 'polypeptide(L)'
;MQLKGDKIYLPGIGWMGFYNSRSIPEGFTLKSVTVRRKARGWFVSLQIEDKTVPSVPVKDKSEIDPLKVKGCDLGINKLVSMSNGKTIANPAKGKTFRRRERRLKLRQKAASRKKKGSKNRGKSYKAVASLHERIASNRSSYHWDIANQLLEGTDALIFEDLNIKAMKYRCKPRPNEKGGYDGNGQSAKRG
;
A
#
# COMPACT_ATOMS: atom_id res chain seq x y z
N MET A 1 13.00 18.57 19.31
CA MET A 1 12.26 19.18 18.19
C MET A 1 11.08 19.96 18.76
N GLN A 2 10.76 21.13 18.20
CA GLN A 2 9.72 22.01 18.73
C GLN A 2 8.58 22.14 17.72
N LEU A 3 7.35 22.13 18.23
CA LEU A 3 6.14 22.31 17.44
C LEU A 3 5.32 23.43 18.09
N LYS A 4 4.83 24.37 17.27
CA LYS A 4 4.04 25.51 17.72
C LYS A 4 2.89 25.71 16.74
N GLY A 5 1.72 25.18 17.06
CA GLY A 5 0.57 25.13 16.14
C GLY A 5 0.97 24.47 14.82
N ASP A 6 0.76 25.17 13.71
CA ASP A 6 1.08 24.70 12.35
C ASP A 6 2.53 24.97 11.94
N LYS A 7 3.43 25.22 12.90
CA LYS A 7 4.85 25.43 12.65
C LYS A 7 5.70 24.38 13.35
N ILE A 8 6.75 23.98 12.65
CA ILE A 8 7.74 23.03 13.14
C ILE A 8 9.14 23.61 13.03
N TYR A 9 9.94 23.44 14.08
CA TYR A 9 11.35 23.84 14.05
C TYR A 9 12.19 22.71 13.46
N LEU A 10 12.86 23.00 12.35
CA LEU A 10 13.82 22.11 11.71
C LEU A 10 15.24 22.62 11.96
N PRO A 11 16.12 21.82 12.58
CA PRO A 11 17.52 22.21 12.77
C PRO A 11 18.18 22.62 11.45
N GLY A 12 18.86 23.76 11.44
CA GLY A 12 19.54 24.30 10.26
C GLY A 12 18.66 25.05 9.25
N ILE A 13 17.33 24.92 9.32
CA ILE A 13 16.38 25.64 8.44
C ILE A 13 15.59 26.69 9.23
N GLY A 14 15.23 26.38 10.47
CA GLY A 14 14.41 27.23 11.33
C GLY A 14 12.94 26.82 11.34
N TRP A 15 12.07 27.80 11.66
CA TRP A 15 10.62 27.58 11.77
C TRP A 15 9.96 27.49 10.39
N MET A 16 9.32 26.36 10.12
CA MET A 16 8.63 26.09 8.88
C MET A 16 7.15 25.85 9.13
N GLY A 17 6.28 26.49 8.34
CA GLY A 17 4.86 26.14 8.29
C GLY A 17 4.65 24.77 7.66
N PHE A 18 3.76 23.98 8.22
CA PHE A 18 3.32 22.72 7.63
C PHE A 18 1.80 22.58 7.73
N TYR A 19 1.21 21.78 6.82
CA TYR A 19 -0.20 21.45 6.93
C TYR A 19 -0.37 20.40 8.03
N ASN A 20 -0.98 20.81 9.14
CA ASN A 20 -1.28 19.91 10.24
C ASN A 20 -2.49 19.04 9.90
N SER A 21 -2.22 17.79 9.51
CA SER A 21 -3.26 16.85 9.12
C SER A 21 -3.94 16.16 10.31
N ARG A 22 -3.29 16.12 11.48
CA ARG A 22 -3.75 15.45 12.70
C ARG A 22 -3.10 16.09 13.91
N SER A 23 -3.92 16.56 14.86
CA SER A 23 -3.43 17.04 16.15
C SER A 23 -2.71 15.92 16.90
N ILE A 24 -1.64 16.28 17.62
CA ILE A 24 -0.95 15.36 18.52
C ILE A 24 -1.87 15.14 19.74
N PRO A 25 -2.24 13.90 20.08
CA PRO A 25 -3.08 13.64 21.24
C PRO A 25 -2.38 13.99 22.55
N GLU A 26 -3.16 14.25 23.60
CA GLU A 26 -2.62 14.49 24.94
C GLU A 26 -1.85 13.26 25.45
N GLY A 27 -0.78 13.49 26.23
CA GLY A 27 0.10 12.43 26.73
C GLY A 27 1.22 12.00 25.77
N PHE A 28 1.17 12.42 24.51
CA PHE A 28 2.20 12.07 23.51
C PHE A 28 3.33 13.10 23.45
N THR A 29 4.56 12.60 23.39
CA THR A 29 5.78 13.39 23.24
C THR A 29 6.34 13.25 21.83
N LEU A 30 6.80 14.35 21.22
CA LEU A 30 7.41 14.32 19.89
C LEU A 30 8.85 13.79 19.97
N LYS A 31 9.09 12.60 19.40
CA LYS A 31 10.42 11.95 19.33
C LYS A 31 11.25 12.45 18.18
N SER A 32 10.72 12.32 16.97
CA SER A 32 11.49 12.55 15.74
C SER A 32 10.61 13.14 14.65
N VAL A 33 11.27 13.85 13.72
CA VAL A 33 10.63 14.47 12.57
C VAL A 33 11.41 14.05 11.35
N THR A 34 10.73 13.40 10.42
CA THR A 34 11.31 13.01 9.14
C THR A 34 10.74 13.89 8.03
N VAL A 35 11.61 14.65 7.39
CA VAL A 35 11.26 15.45 6.20
C VAL A 35 11.61 14.65 4.95
N ARG A 36 10.65 14.46 4.05
CA ARG A 36 10.83 13.69 2.81
C ARG A 36 10.29 14.46 1.62
N ARG A 37 11.09 14.54 0.55
CA ARG A 37 10.63 15.03 -0.74
C ARG A 37 9.97 13.89 -1.54
N LYS A 38 8.75 14.12 -2.03
CA LYS A 38 8.09 13.28 -3.04
C LYS A 38 7.81 14.10 -4.30
N ALA A 39 7.17 13.49 -5.30
CA ALA A 39 6.92 14.12 -6.59
C ALA A 39 5.98 15.33 -6.49
N ARG A 40 5.05 15.33 -5.52
CA ARG A 40 4.08 16.42 -5.28
C ARG A 40 4.60 17.54 -4.40
N GLY A 41 5.67 17.32 -3.65
CA GLY A 41 6.19 18.31 -2.71
C GLY A 41 6.93 17.69 -1.54
N TRP A 42 7.14 18.50 -0.51
CA TRP A 42 7.74 18.09 0.75
C TRP A 42 6.67 17.59 1.72
N PHE A 43 7.00 16.53 2.45
CA PHE A 43 6.15 15.92 3.45
C PHE A 43 6.94 15.82 4.76
N VAL A 44 6.23 15.98 5.87
CA VAL A 44 6.79 15.85 7.21
C VAL A 44 6.05 14.70 7.90
N SER A 45 6.80 13.78 8.50
CA SER A 45 6.29 12.70 9.34
C SER A 45 6.75 12.94 10.77
N LEU A 46 5.80 12.99 11.70
CA LEU A 46 6.07 13.17 13.12
C LEU A 46 5.98 11.81 13.80
N GLN A 47 7.05 11.40 14.47
CA GLN A 47 7.02 10.24 15.35
C GLN A 47 6.74 10.73 16.76
N ILE A 48 5.66 10.22 17.33
CA ILE A 48 5.23 10.54 18.70
C ILE A 48 5.33 9.28 19.55
N GLU A 49 5.64 9.45 20.83
CA GLU A 49 5.73 8.38 21.83
C GLU A 49 4.82 8.73 23.00
N ASP A 50 4.03 7.74 23.42
CA ASP A 50 3.30 7.75 24.69
C ASP A 50 3.74 6.52 25.48
N LYS A 51 4.24 6.77 26.69
CA LYS A 51 4.75 5.72 27.59
C LYS A 51 3.61 4.97 28.30
N THR A 52 2.40 5.49 28.27
CA THR A 52 1.22 4.87 28.88
C THR A 52 0.57 3.82 27.98
N VAL A 53 0.83 3.86 26.67
CA VAL A 53 0.36 2.83 25.74
C VAL A 53 1.08 1.52 26.08
N PRO A 54 0.35 0.51 26.59
CA PRO A 54 0.98 -0.73 26.98
C PRO A 54 1.54 -1.44 25.75
N SER A 55 2.68 -2.10 25.91
CA SER A 55 3.10 -3.16 24.99
C SER A 55 2.00 -4.21 25.00
N VAL A 56 1.21 -4.31 23.93
CA VAL A 56 0.18 -5.35 23.81
C VAL A 56 0.91 -6.70 23.84
N PRO A 57 0.79 -7.50 24.91
CA PRO A 57 1.46 -8.79 24.96
C PRO A 57 0.84 -9.69 23.87
N VAL A 58 1.68 -10.49 23.24
CA VAL A 58 1.20 -11.53 22.33
C VAL A 58 0.42 -12.52 23.18
N LYS A 59 -0.86 -12.70 22.90
CA LYS A 59 -1.71 -13.70 23.58
C LYS A 59 -1.07 -15.08 23.45
N ASP A 60 -0.97 -15.80 24.55
CA ASP A 60 -0.60 -17.21 24.51
C ASP A 60 -1.70 -18.02 23.81
N LYS A 61 -1.34 -19.19 23.26
CA LYS A 61 -2.29 -20.04 22.53
C LYS A 61 -3.53 -20.42 23.36
N SER A 62 -3.38 -20.53 24.68
CA SER A 62 -4.45 -20.83 25.63
C SER A 62 -5.46 -19.68 25.80
N GLU A 63 -5.08 -18.45 25.46
CA GLU A 63 -5.91 -17.24 25.61
C GLU A 63 -6.63 -16.85 24.31
N ILE A 64 -6.35 -17.56 23.21
CA ILE A 64 -6.98 -17.31 21.91
C ILE A 64 -8.38 -17.92 21.92
N ASP A 65 -9.40 -17.09 21.74
CA ASP A 65 -10.76 -17.56 21.51
C ASP A 65 -10.86 -18.19 20.11
N PRO A 66 -11.18 -19.49 19.99
CA PRO A 66 -11.29 -20.17 18.69
C PRO A 66 -12.32 -19.52 17.75
N LEU A 67 -13.36 -18.87 18.28
CA LEU A 67 -14.38 -18.19 17.49
C LEU A 67 -13.86 -16.86 16.90
N LYS A 68 -12.76 -16.32 17.44
CA LYS A 68 -12.09 -15.11 16.96
C LYS A 68 -10.85 -15.40 16.11
N VAL A 69 -10.66 -16.66 15.72
CA VAL A 69 -9.64 -17.05 14.76
C VAL A 69 -10.22 -16.96 13.35
N LYS A 70 -9.53 -16.23 12.45
CA LYS A 70 -9.95 -16.08 11.05
C LYS A 70 -8.87 -16.61 10.12
N GLY A 71 -9.18 -17.71 9.43
CA GLY A 71 -8.42 -18.17 8.27
C GLY A 71 -8.63 -17.23 7.08
N CYS A 72 -7.55 -16.85 6.41
CA CYS A 72 -7.50 -15.90 5.31
C CYS A 72 -6.76 -16.52 4.10
N ASP A 73 -7.45 -16.61 2.97
CA ASP A 73 -6.90 -16.95 1.65
C ASP A 73 -6.60 -15.65 0.87
N LEU A 74 -5.37 -15.50 0.36
CA LEU A 74 -4.94 -14.28 -0.34
C LEU A 74 -4.94 -14.49 -1.85
N GLY A 75 -5.74 -13.71 -2.55
CA GLY A 75 -5.94 -13.89 -3.99
C GLY A 75 -5.48 -12.73 -4.87
N ILE A 76 -5.36 -13.01 -6.17
CA ILE A 76 -5.14 -11.98 -7.20
C ILE A 76 -6.46 -11.30 -7.60
N ASN A 77 -7.57 -12.04 -7.64
CA ASN A 77 -8.88 -11.52 -8.05
C ASN A 77 -9.63 -10.86 -6.89
N LYS A 78 -9.70 -11.55 -5.75
CA LYS A 78 -10.13 -11.04 -4.45
C LYS A 78 -8.88 -10.89 -3.60
N LEU A 79 -8.73 -9.79 -2.86
CA LEU A 79 -7.54 -9.55 -2.06
C LEU A 79 -7.44 -10.54 -0.90
N VAL A 80 -8.56 -10.76 -0.20
CA VAL A 80 -8.66 -11.68 0.94
C VAL A 80 -10.01 -12.37 0.89
N SER A 81 -10.04 -13.69 1.07
CA SER A 81 -11.23 -14.47 1.37
C SER A 81 -11.11 -15.01 2.79
N MET A 82 -12.09 -14.70 3.65
CA MET A 82 -12.09 -15.15 5.04
C MET A 82 -12.94 -16.39 5.21
N SER A 83 -12.55 -17.24 6.17
CA SER A 83 -13.29 -18.44 6.62
C SER A 83 -14.75 -18.17 7.04
N ASN A 84 -15.07 -16.96 7.48
CA ASN A 84 -16.46 -16.53 7.77
C ASN A 84 -17.29 -16.16 6.53
N GLY A 85 -16.80 -16.48 5.33
CA GLY A 85 -17.46 -16.21 4.05
C GLY A 85 -17.33 -14.76 3.54
N LYS A 86 -16.78 -13.84 4.32
CA LYS A 86 -16.54 -12.45 3.87
C LYS A 86 -15.37 -12.41 2.90
N THR A 87 -15.47 -11.55 1.89
CA THR A 87 -14.37 -11.35 0.92
C THR A 87 -14.09 -9.87 0.72
N ILE A 88 -12.81 -9.56 0.54
CA ILE A 88 -12.31 -8.21 0.29
C ILE A 88 -11.86 -8.14 -1.17
N ALA A 89 -12.37 -7.17 -1.91
CA ALA A 89 -12.06 -7.00 -3.33
C ALA A 89 -10.61 -6.53 -3.53
N ASN A 90 -9.97 -6.94 -4.64
CA ASN A 90 -8.66 -6.37 -4.99
C ASN A 90 -8.83 -4.93 -5.50
N PRO A 91 -8.17 -3.92 -4.90
CA PRO A 91 -8.29 -2.53 -5.31
C PRO A 91 -7.89 -2.32 -6.78
N ALA A 92 -6.96 -3.11 -7.32
CA ALA A 92 -6.56 -3.06 -8.73
C ALA A 92 -7.72 -3.37 -9.69
N LYS A 93 -8.69 -4.17 -9.26
CA LYS A 93 -9.91 -4.50 -10.03
C LYS A 93 -11.03 -3.47 -9.82
N GLY A 94 -10.82 -2.43 -9.02
CA GLY A 94 -11.76 -1.31 -8.87
C GLY A 94 -11.76 -0.37 -10.09
N LYS A 95 -12.94 0.18 -10.42
CA LYS A 95 -13.10 1.16 -11.53
C LYS A 95 -12.14 2.35 -11.37
N THR A 96 -11.94 2.83 -10.14
CA THR A 96 -11.08 3.99 -9.83
C THR A 96 -9.60 3.73 -10.11
N PHE A 97 -9.07 2.57 -9.69
CA PHE A 97 -7.66 2.23 -9.94
C PHE A 97 -7.41 2.03 -11.43
N ARG A 98 -8.28 1.29 -12.15
CA ARG A 98 -8.18 1.13 -13.61
C ARG A 98 -8.16 2.46 -14.36
N ARG A 99 -9.03 3.41 -13.97
CA ARG A 99 -9.05 4.76 -14.57
C ARG A 99 -7.72 5.50 -14.35
N ARG A 100 -7.14 5.40 -13.16
CA ARG A 100 -5.85 6.04 -12.82
C ARG A 100 -4.68 5.39 -13.56
N GLU A 101 -4.66 4.06 -13.66
CA GLU A 101 -3.67 3.30 -14.41
C GLU A 101 -3.73 3.64 -15.91
N ARG A 102 -4.92 3.67 -16.52
CA ARG A 102 -5.09 4.12 -17.91
C ARG A 102 -4.54 5.53 -18.11
N ARG A 103 -4.88 6.46 -17.21
CA ARG A 103 -4.38 7.84 -17.24
C ARG A 103 -2.86 7.90 -17.13
N LEU A 104 -2.26 7.05 -16.28
CA LEU A 104 -0.83 6.94 -16.13
C LEU A 104 -0.15 6.49 -17.42
N LYS A 105 -0.65 5.42 -18.04
CA LYS A 105 -0.15 4.91 -19.33
C LYS A 105 -0.21 5.97 -20.43
N LEU A 106 -1.33 6.69 -20.53
CA LEU A 106 -1.50 7.78 -21.51
C LEU A 106 -0.48 8.91 -21.28
N ARG A 107 -0.29 9.34 -20.02
CA ARG A 107 0.68 10.39 -19.67
C ARG A 107 2.13 9.96 -19.92
N GLN A 108 2.48 8.71 -19.63
CA GLN A 108 3.79 8.15 -19.94
C GLN A 108 4.05 8.16 -21.45
N LYS A 109 3.09 7.73 -22.27
CA LYS A 109 3.17 7.78 -23.74
C LYS A 109 3.31 9.20 -24.27
N ALA A 110 2.54 10.15 -23.72
CA ALA A 110 2.65 11.55 -24.10
C ALA A 110 3.99 12.18 -23.70
N ALA A 111 4.56 11.79 -22.55
CA ALA A 111 5.85 12.27 -22.08
C ALA A 111 7.03 11.69 -22.89
N SER A 112 6.95 10.41 -23.30
CA SER A 112 8.01 9.76 -24.08
C SER A 112 8.14 10.34 -25.48
N ARG A 113 7.04 10.75 -26.10
CA ARG A 113 6.98 11.40 -27.44
C ARG A 113 7.55 12.82 -27.48
N LYS A 114 7.79 13.46 -26.34
CA LYS A 114 8.33 14.84 -26.29
C LYS A 114 9.84 14.84 -26.50
N LYS A 115 10.36 15.89 -27.16
CA LYS A 115 11.80 16.09 -27.42
C LYS A 115 12.63 15.89 -26.15
N LYS A 116 13.62 15.00 -26.21
CA LYS A 116 14.57 14.73 -25.11
C LYS A 116 15.22 16.04 -24.65
N GLY A 117 15.37 16.23 -23.34
CA GLY A 117 15.92 17.46 -22.76
C GLY A 117 14.98 18.69 -22.75
N SER A 118 13.86 18.68 -23.47
CA SER A 118 12.97 19.85 -23.50
C SER A 118 12.31 20.13 -22.14
N LYS A 119 12.11 21.42 -21.83
CA LYS A 119 11.35 21.87 -20.64
C LYS A 119 9.96 21.22 -20.57
N ASN A 120 9.31 21.04 -21.72
CA ASN A 120 7.99 20.40 -21.83
C ASN A 120 8.02 18.90 -21.48
N ARG A 121 9.08 18.18 -21.85
CA ARG A 121 9.28 16.79 -21.42
C ARG A 121 9.44 16.71 -19.90
N GLY A 122 10.26 17.59 -19.32
CA GLY A 122 10.43 17.69 -17.87
C GLY A 122 9.11 17.94 -17.12
N LYS A 123 8.32 18.93 -17.55
CA LYS A 123 6.97 19.20 -17.00
C LYS A 123 6.05 17.97 -17.09
N SER A 124 6.11 17.23 -18.18
CA SER A 124 5.28 16.04 -18.39
C SER A 124 5.67 14.89 -17.48
N TYR A 125 6.97 14.63 -17.29
CA TYR A 125 7.44 13.60 -16.36
C TYR A 125 7.15 13.96 -14.89
N LYS A 126 7.18 15.25 -14.51
CA LYS A 126 6.70 15.69 -13.19
C LYS A 126 5.23 15.31 -12.96
N ALA A 127 4.37 15.51 -13.97
CA ALA A 127 2.97 15.12 -13.89
C ALA A 127 2.75 13.59 -13.85
N VAL A 128 3.63 12.81 -14.50
CA VAL A 128 3.66 11.34 -14.40
C VAL A 128 4.06 10.91 -12.99
N ALA A 129 5.13 11.48 -12.44
CA ALA A 129 5.64 11.16 -11.11
C ALA A 129 4.59 11.47 -10.02
N SER A 130 3.91 12.62 -10.12
CA SER A 130 2.82 13.01 -9.22
C SER A 130 1.65 12.02 -9.25
N LEU A 131 1.31 11.49 -10.43
CA LEU A 131 0.25 10.49 -10.56
C LEU A 131 0.68 9.13 -9.99
N HIS A 132 1.93 8.71 -10.23
CA HIS A 132 2.52 7.51 -9.60
C HIS A 132 2.44 7.58 -8.08
N GLU A 133 2.88 8.68 -7.50
CA GLU A 133 2.84 8.91 -6.05
C GLU A 133 1.42 8.80 -5.51
N ARG A 134 0.42 9.38 -6.21
CA ARG A 134 -0.98 9.31 -5.79
C ARG A 134 -1.53 7.88 -5.86
N ILE A 135 -1.21 7.12 -6.90
CA ILE A 135 -1.63 5.71 -7.02
C ILE A 135 -1.03 4.89 -5.88
N ALA A 136 0.27 5.05 -5.61
CA ALA A 136 0.96 4.36 -4.54
C ALA A 136 0.37 4.71 -3.16
N SER A 137 0.16 6.00 -2.88
CA SER A 137 -0.40 6.46 -1.60
C SER A 137 -1.81 5.91 -1.36
N ASN A 138 -2.66 5.91 -2.39
CA ASN A 138 -4.00 5.33 -2.30
C ASN A 138 -3.99 3.82 -2.09
N ARG A 139 -3.05 3.10 -2.71
CA ARG A 139 -2.88 1.67 -2.47
C ARG A 139 -2.45 1.40 -1.02
N SER A 140 -1.50 2.17 -0.50
CA SER A 140 -1.07 2.06 0.89
C SER A 140 -2.19 2.37 1.88
N SER A 141 -2.98 3.42 1.65
CA SER A 141 -4.17 3.73 2.48
C SER A 141 -5.13 2.54 2.50
N TYR A 142 -5.48 2.02 1.31
CA TYR A 142 -6.38 0.88 1.21
C TYR A 142 -5.87 -0.34 1.98
N HIS A 143 -4.57 -0.64 1.94
CA HIS A 143 -4.02 -1.75 2.72
C HIS A 143 -4.13 -1.53 4.22
N TRP A 144 -3.93 -0.31 4.72
CA TRP A 144 -4.12 -0.01 6.14
C TRP A 144 -5.58 -0.09 6.57
N ASP A 145 -6.50 0.39 5.73
CA ASP A 145 -7.94 0.30 6.00
C ASP A 145 -8.38 -1.17 6.11
N ILE A 146 -7.87 -2.03 5.21
CA ILE A 146 -8.14 -3.47 5.25
C ILE A 146 -7.45 -4.15 6.43
N ALA A 147 -6.21 -3.79 6.77
CA ALA A 147 -5.53 -4.35 7.93
C ALA A 147 -6.30 -4.07 9.22
N ASN A 148 -6.75 -2.83 9.42
CA ASN A 148 -7.59 -2.46 10.56
C ASN A 148 -8.89 -3.26 10.58
N GLN A 149 -9.57 -3.38 9.44
CA GLN A 149 -10.79 -4.18 9.31
C GLN A 149 -10.58 -5.67 9.62
N LEU A 150 -9.41 -6.23 9.28
CA LEU A 150 -9.09 -7.63 9.56
C LEU A 150 -8.75 -7.87 11.04
N LEU A 151 -8.10 -6.90 11.69
CA LEU A 151 -7.73 -6.98 13.10
C LEU A 151 -8.91 -6.74 14.04
N GLU A 152 -9.93 -6.01 13.57
CA GLU A 152 -11.12 -5.71 14.37
C GLU A 152 -11.85 -6.99 14.84
N GLY A 153 -11.88 -7.18 16.17
CA GLY A 153 -12.52 -8.33 16.82
C GLY A 153 -11.86 -9.68 16.50
N THR A 154 -10.57 -9.70 16.14
CA THR A 154 -9.83 -10.91 15.79
C THR A 154 -8.70 -11.14 16.79
N ASP A 155 -8.61 -12.35 17.35
CA ASP A 155 -7.52 -12.75 18.24
C ASP A 155 -6.33 -13.32 17.46
N ALA A 156 -6.60 -14.06 16.37
CA ALA A 156 -5.57 -14.59 15.50
C ALA A 156 -6.02 -14.60 14.02
N LEU A 157 -5.08 -14.22 13.14
CA LEU A 157 -5.23 -14.33 11.69
C LEU A 157 -4.31 -15.44 11.19
N ILE A 158 -4.88 -16.39 10.46
CA ILE A 158 -4.12 -17.48 9.83
C ILE A 158 -4.06 -17.22 8.33
N PHE A 159 -2.85 -17.17 7.78
CA PHE A 159 -2.61 -17.04 6.36
C PHE A 159 -1.88 -18.28 5.85
N GLU A 160 -2.17 -18.67 4.62
CA GLU A 160 -1.33 -19.62 3.90
C GLU A 160 0.03 -19.02 3.54
N ASP A 161 1.07 -19.85 3.58
CA ASP A 161 2.40 -19.49 3.10
C ASP A 161 2.43 -19.50 1.57
N LEU A 162 1.95 -18.41 0.97
CA LEU A 162 1.88 -18.29 -0.48
C LEU A 162 3.17 -17.74 -1.09
N ASN A 163 3.63 -18.43 -2.13
CA ASN A 163 4.57 -17.86 -3.09
C ASN A 163 3.85 -16.90 -4.05
N ILE A 164 3.52 -15.69 -3.56
CA ILE A 164 2.82 -14.65 -4.32
C ILE A 164 3.55 -14.28 -5.62
N LYS A 165 4.90 -14.38 -5.64
CA LYS A 165 5.68 -14.13 -6.85
C LYS A 165 5.34 -15.18 -7.92
N ALA A 166 5.38 -16.47 -7.57
CA ALA A 166 5.05 -17.56 -8.48
C ALA A 166 3.61 -17.46 -9.01
N MET A 167 2.64 -17.05 -8.17
CA MET A 167 1.23 -16.89 -8.58
C MET A 167 1.01 -15.84 -9.67
N LYS A 168 1.93 -14.88 -9.85
CA LYS A 168 1.84 -13.87 -10.91
C LYS A 168 2.37 -14.38 -12.25
N TYR A 169 3.21 -15.40 -12.24
CA TYR A 169 3.78 -15.97 -13.45
C TYR A 169 2.85 -17.04 -14.01
N ARG A 170 2.89 -17.22 -15.32
CA ARG A 170 2.19 -18.35 -15.95
C ARG A 170 2.86 -19.64 -15.48
N CYS A 171 2.06 -20.64 -15.12
CA CYS A 171 2.59 -21.97 -14.84
C CYS A 171 3.38 -22.47 -16.05
N LYS A 172 4.56 -23.04 -15.82
CA LYS A 172 5.34 -23.64 -16.89
C LYS A 172 4.52 -24.76 -17.54
N PRO A 173 4.56 -24.92 -18.88
CA PRO A 173 3.94 -26.05 -19.54
C PRO A 173 4.50 -27.36 -18.97
N ARG A 174 3.65 -28.37 -18.75
CA ARG A 174 4.10 -29.68 -18.24
C ARG A 174 4.48 -30.55 -19.43
N PRO A 175 5.69 -31.11 -19.49
CA PRO A 175 6.06 -32.02 -20.57
C PRO A 175 5.20 -33.28 -20.50
N ASN A 176 4.77 -33.77 -21.66
CA ASN A 176 4.00 -35.01 -21.76
C ASN A 176 4.91 -36.18 -22.14
N GLU A 177 4.44 -37.40 -21.91
CA GLU A 177 5.20 -38.63 -22.19
C GLU A 177 5.48 -38.87 -23.68
N LYS A 178 4.82 -38.11 -24.58
CA LYS A 178 4.93 -38.24 -26.04
C LYS A 178 5.88 -37.22 -26.69
N GLY A 179 6.72 -36.54 -25.90
CA GLY A 179 7.73 -35.60 -26.42
C GLY A 179 7.22 -34.19 -26.72
N GLY A 180 6.13 -33.75 -26.07
CA GLY A 180 5.55 -32.41 -26.18
C GLY A 180 5.20 -31.82 -24.80
N TYR A 181 4.27 -30.86 -24.76
CA TYR A 181 3.76 -30.29 -23.50
C TYR A 181 2.23 -30.39 -23.44
N ASP A 182 1.70 -30.68 -22.26
CA ASP A 182 0.26 -30.64 -21.99
C ASP A 182 -0.29 -29.23 -22.16
N GLY A 183 -1.45 -29.14 -22.81
CA GLY A 183 -2.21 -27.90 -22.91
C GLY A 183 -2.59 -27.43 -21.51
N ASN A 184 -2.07 -26.29 -21.06
CA ASN A 184 -2.32 -25.82 -19.70
C ASN A 184 -3.75 -25.29 -19.46
N GLY A 185 -4.64 -25.36 -20.45
CA GLY A 185 -6.06 -24.94 -20.35
C GLY A 185 -6.29 -23.47 -19.97
N GLN A 186 -5.21 -22.70 -19.77
CA GLN A 186 -5.28 -21.33 -19.32
C GLN A 186 -5.56 -20.41 -20.51
N SER A 187 -6.73 -19.79 -20.49
CA SER A 187 -7.14 -18.77 -21.46
C SER A 187 -6.09 -17.67 -21.58
N ALA A 188 -5.75 -17.29 -22.82
CA ALA A 188 -4.85 -16.19 -23.10
C ALA A 188 -5.46 -14.85 -22.61
N LYS A 189 -5.05 -14.42 -21.41
CA LYS A 189 -5.33 -13.11 -20.78
C LYS A 189 -6.82 -12.73 -20.66
N ARG A 190 -7.28 -12.58 -19.40
CA ARG A 190 -8.19 -11.48 -19.04
C ARG A 190 -7.37 -10.40 -18.34
N GLY A 191 -7.26 -9.23 -18.98
CA GLY A 191 -6.63 -8.03 -18.44
C GLY A 191 -7.25 -7.55 -17.13
#